data_AF-B0C0I6-F1
#
_entry.id   AF-B0C0I6-F1
#
_cell.length_a   1.000
_cell.length_b   1.000
_cell.length_c   1.000
_cell.angle_alpha   90.00
_cell.angle_beta   90.00
_cell.angle_gamma   90.00
#
_symmetry.space_group_name_H-M   'P 1'
#
loop_
_entity.id
_entity.type
_entity.pdbx_description
1 polymer ?
#
loop_
_entity_poly.entity_id
_entity_poly.type
_entity_poly.pdbx_seq_one_letter_code
_entity_poly.pdbx_strand_id
1 'polypeptide(L)'
;MAIATININSNGGVLTAFNKVLGVPSGAVEIVGEEGSKYLMIAQIRGRNAITQQRIDASFEVIKPLTQNDLLVKDKQGIVYRAGVSQESQILASQIQVQRSSPISVQLQSINLDSDDVYAAVENLPPERTYITGTLTIEDSEDLQLRTNPQQFNSITLQPAQGYAMAEGRSKTIAHLVSASPQEVAQQLGSYFATGSLIVRTINVRS
;
A
#
# COMPACT_ATOMS: atom_id res chain seq x y z
N MET A 1 45.16 -16.77 20.99
CA MET A 1 44.21 -16.28 19.98
C MET A 1 43.30 -17.43 19.60
N ALA A 2 42.02 -17.35 19.93
CA ALA A 2 41.03 -18.34 19.51
C ALA A 2 40.36 -17.83 18.24
N ILE A 3 40.59 -18.50 17.11
CA ILE A 3 39.83 -18.28 15.89
C ILE A 3 38.59 -19.18 16.03
N ALA A 4 37.46 -18.57 16.37
CA ALA A 4 36.18 -19.25 16.40
C ALA A 4 35.69 -19.42 14.95
N THR A 5 36.00 -20.56 14.35
CA THR A 5 35.48 -20.93 13.03
C THR A 5 34.07 -21.49 13.20
N ILE A 6 33.06 -20.65 13.08
CA ILE A 6 31.66 -21.09 13.10
C ILE A 6 31.33 -21.61 11.69
N ASN A 7 31.31 -22.93 11.52
CA ASN A 7 30.76 -23.56 10.34
C ASN A 7 29.23 -23.49 10.40
N ILE A 8 28.65 -22.51 9.72
CA ILE A 8 27.20 -22.34 9.61
C ILE A 8 26.72 -23.15 8.42
N ASN A 9 26.06 -24.27 8.70
CA ASN A 9 25.36 -25.05 7.68
C ASN A 9 24.10 -24.27 7.27
N SER A 10 24.23 -23.52 6.17
CA SER A 10 23.33 -22.43 5.74
C SER A 10 22.10 -22.96 5.00
N ASN A 11 21.11 -23.45 5.74
CA ASN A 11 19.74 -23.58 5.22
C ASN A 11 18.97 -22.26 5.47
N GLY A 12 19.36 -21.16 4.82
CA GLY A 12 18.61 -19.89 4.69
C GLY A 12 18.33 -19.05 5.95
N GLY A 13 17.98 -19.67 7.09
CA GLY A 13 17.43 -18.99 8.27
C GLY A 13 18.40 -18.09 9.01
N VAL A 14 19.71 -18.34 8.95
CA VAL A 14 20.71 -17.48 9.61
C VAL A 14 20.87 -16.14 8.89
N LEU A 15 20.83 -16.13 7.56
CA LEU A 15 20.88 -14.90 6.76
C LEU A 15 19.61 -14.06 6.94
N THR A 16 18.45 -14.73 7.00
CA THR A 16 17.17 -14.12 7.35
C THR A 16 17.21 -13.43 8.72
N ALA A 17 17.67 -14.11 9.77
CA ALA A 17 17.78 -13.52 11.10
C ALA A 17 18.73 -12.31 11.13
N PHE A 18 19.83 -12.37 10.38
CA PHE A 18 20.79 -11.28 10.27
C PHE A 18 20.21 -10.05 9.55
N ASN A 19 19.50 -10.26 8.44
CA ASN A 19 18.81 -9.19 7.70
C ASN A 19 17.75 -8.48 8.57
N LYS A 20 17.01 -9.25 9.38
CA LYS A 20 16.03 -8.72 10.33
C LYS A 20 16.69 -7.82 11.39
N VAL A 21 17.82 -8.24 11.98
CA VAL A 21 18.54 -7.46 13.00
C VAL A 21 19.17 -6.18 12.43
N LEU A 22 19.73 -6.26 11.22
CA LEU A 22 20.33 -5.10 10.58
C LEU A 22 19.31 -4.11 10.03
N GLY A 23 18.02 -4.48 9.98
CA GLY A 23 16.96 -3.67 9.38
C GLY A 23 17.12 -3.54 7.88
N VAL A 24 17.57 -4.59 7.20
CA VAL A 24 17.60 -4.63 5.74
C VAL A 24 16.15 -4.65 5.23
N PRO A 25 15.78 -3.88 4.19
CA PRO A 25 14.39 -3.78 3.73
C PRO A 25 13.69 -5.13 3.45
N SER A 26 14.39 -6.12 2.90
CA SER A 26 13.84 -7.46 2.68
C SER A 26 13.49 -8.19 3.98
N GLY A 27 14.31 -8.06 5.03
CA GLY A 27 14.03 -8.62 6.35
C GLY A 27 12.81 -7.98 7.01
N ALA A 28 12.61 -6.67 6.80
CA ALA A 28 11.41 -5.96 7.25
C ALA A 28 10.14 -6.45 6.54
N VAL A 29 10.20 -6.66 5.22
CA VAL A 29 9.11 -7.23 4.43
C VAL A 29 8.71 -8.61 4.97
N GLU A 30 9.68 -9.45 5.27
CA GLU A 30 9.45 -10.80 5.81
C GLU A 30 8.76 -10.77 7.18
N ILE A 31 9.22 -9.93 8.11
CA ILE A 31 8.56 -9.73 9.43
C ILE A 31 7.10 -9.30 9.25
N VAL A 32 6.84 -8.35 8.36
CA VAL A 32 5.47 -7.88 8.09
C VAL A 32 4.61 -8.98 7.46
N GLY A 33 5.18 -9.80 6.58
CA GLY A 33 4.47 -10.95 6.01
C GLY A 33 4.08 -12.01 7.06
N GLU A 34 4.98 -12.28 8.00
CA GLU A 34 4.76 -13.26 9.09
C GLU A 34 3.73 -12.78 10.14
N GLU A 35 3.73 -11.47 10.43
CA GLU A 35 3.08 -10.93 11.63
C GLU A 35 2.02 -9.86 11.38
N GLY A 36 2.03 -9.21 10.21
CA GLY A 36 1.19 -8.05 9.90
C GLY A 36 -0.31 -8.34 9.78
N SER A 37 -0.71 -9.61 9.81
CA SER A 37 -2.12 -10.01 9.93
C SER A 37 -2.60 -10.09 11.39
N LYS A 38 -1.67 -10.15 12.36
CA LYS A 38 -1.94 -10.33 13.80
C LYS A 38 -1.67 -9.08 14.61
N TYR A 39 -0.71 -8.27 14.18
CA TYR A 39 -0.31 -7.04 14.86
C TYR A 39 -0.29 -5.86 13.90
N LEU A 40 -0.61 -4.69 14.44
CA LEU A 40 -0.27 -3.43 13.82
C LEU A 40 1.25 -3.29 13.85
N MET A 41 1.86 -3.06 12.70
CA MET A 41 3.31 -2.98 12.56
C MET A 41 3.74 -1.53 12.38
N ILE A 42 4.78 -1.13 13.10
CA ILE A 42 5.40 0.19 12.98
C ILE A 42 6.81 0.00 12.42
N ALA A 43 7.14 0.72 11.35
CA ALA A 43 8.44 0.72 10.73
C ALA A 43 9.20 2.01 11.08
N GLN A 44 10.35 1.90 11.73
CA GLN A 44 11.34 2.98 11.78
C GLN A 44 12.18 2.92 10.51
N ILE A 45 12.11 3.98 9.71
CA ILE A 45 12.75 4.03 8.40
C ILE A 45 13.81 5.11 8.40
N ARG A 46 15.02 4.72 8.00
CA ARG A 46 16.12 5.63 7.67
C ARG A 46 16.40 5.59 6.19
N GLY A 47 16.54 6.76 5.59
CA GLY A 47 16.77 6.87 4.16
C GLY A 47 16.66 8.31 3.68
N ARG A 48 16.11 8.49 2.48
CA ARG A 48 15.84 9.81 1.91
C ARG A 48 14.61 9.81 1.02
N ASN A 49 13.99 10.97 0.87
CA ASN A 49 12.98 11.18 -0.15
C ASN A 49 13.61 11.06 -1.55
N ALA A 50 12.97 10.32 -2.45
CA ALA A 50 13.51 10.02 -3.77
C ALA A 50 13.64 11.25 -4.67
N ILE A 51 12.80 12.27 -4.47
CA ILE A 51 12.78 13.48 -5.30
C ILE A 51 13.60 14.58 -4.63
N THR A 52 13.27 14.93 -3.38
CA THR A 52 13.90 16.07 -2.70
C THR A 52 15.27 15.76 -2.11
N GLN A 53 15.65 14.47 -2.06
CA GLN A 53 16.87 13.96 -1.40
C GLN A 53 16.97 14.30 0.09
N GLN A 54 15.92 14.86 0.69
CA GLN A 54 15.89 15.15 2.11
C GLN A 54 15.98 13.87 2.92
N ARG A 55 16.80 13.90 3.97
CA ARG A 55 17.00 12.76 4.88
C ARG A 55 15.70 12.44 5.61
N ILE A 56 15.42 11.15 5.75
CA ILE A 56 14.31 10.61 6.52
C ILE A 56 14.88 9.75 7.65
N ASP A 57 14.41 10.00 8.87
CA ASP A 57 14.59 9.15 10.05
C ASP A 57 13.33 9.27 10.90
N ALA A 58 12.31 8.46 10.54
CA ALA A 58 10.96 8.61 11.08
C ALA A 58 10.23 7.26 11.19
N SER A 59 9.18 7.23 12.00
CA SER A 59 8.32 6.06 12.18
C SER A 59 7.07 6.15 11.31
N PHE A 60 6.68 5.03 10.72
CA PHE A 60 5.51 4.90 9.85
C PHE A 60 4.67 3.69 10.27
N GLU A 61 3.36 3.79 10.12
CA GLU A 61 2.46 2.64 10.20
C GLU A 61 2.61 1.81 8.90
N VAL A 62 2.80 0.50 9.01
CA VAL A 62 2.91 -0.37 7.83
C VAL A 62 1.51 -0.80 7.39
N ILE A 63 1.16 -0.56 6.13
CA ILE A 63 -0.11 -0.99 5.53
C ILE A 63 -0.03 -2.44 5.08
N LYS A 64 0.99 -2.77 4.27
CA LYS A 64 1.25 -4.12 3.74
C LYS A 64 2.65 -4.22 3.09
N PRO A 65 3.17 -5.43 2.87
CA PRO A 65 4.20 -5.67 1.86
C PRO A 65 3.69 -5.27 0.48
N LEU A 66 4.52 -4.55 -0.28
CA LEU A 66 4.20 -4.17 -1.66
C LEU A 66 4.99 -5.00 -2.67
N THR A 67 6.29 -5.22 -2.39
CA THR A 67 7.17 -6.12 -3.15
C THR A 67 8.04 -6.91 -2.17
N GLN A 68 9.01 -7.68 -2.66
CA GLN A 68 9.99 -8.37 -1.81
C GLN A 68 10.91 -7.42 -1.03
N ASN A 69 11.02 -6.15 -1.44
CA ASN A 69 11.92 -5.19 -0.81
C ASN A 69 11.25 -3.88 -0.39
N ASP A 70 9.95 -3.71 -0.70
CA ASP A 70 9.25 -2.48 -0.39
C ASP A 70 8.01 -2.75 0.46
N LEU A 71 7.81 -1.85 1.41
CA LEU A 71 6.61 -1.73 2.20
C LEU A 71 5.76 -0.57 1.69
N LEU A 72 4.46 -0.75 1.75
CA LEU A 72 3.52 0.36 1.70
C LEU A 72 3.32 0.87 3.13
N VAL A 73 3.65 2.13 3.38
CA VAL A 73 3.67 2.72 4.73
C VAL A 73 2.92 4.04 4.76
N LYS A 74 2.44 4.44 5.94
CA LYS A 74 1.64 5.63 6.18
C LYS A 74 2.25 6.47 7.29
N ASP A 75 2.39 7.77 7.08
CA ASP A 75 2.84 8.70 8.12
C ASP A 75 1.70 9.10 9.07
N LYS A 76 2.01 9.98 10.04
CA LYS A 76 1.03 10.46 11.03
C LYS A 76 -0.03 11.39 10.43
N GLN A 77 0.24 11.97 9.27
CA GLN A 77 -0.67 12.82 8.52
C GLN A 77 -1.59 12.00 7.61
N GLY A 78 -1.41 10.67 7.56
CA GLY A 78 -2.18 9.76 6.73
C GLY A 78 -1.65 9.65 5.29
N ILE A 79 -0.52 10.27 4.96
CA ILE A 79 0.08 10.20 3.63
C ILE A 79 0.75 8.85 3.46
N VAL A 80 0.51 8.23 2.31
CA VAL A 80 1.03 6.91 1.97
C VAL A 80 2.26 7.02 1.08
N TYR A 81 3.25 6.18 1.35
CA TYR A 81 4.51 6.09 0.60
C TYR A 81 4.85 4.64 0.30
N ARG A 82 5.48 4.40 -0.86
CA ARG A 82 6.29 3.21 -1.05
C ARG A 82 7.67 3.46 -0.46
N ALA A 83 8.06 2.62 0.49
CA ALA A 83 9.35 2.71 1.17
C ALA A 83 10.13 1.42 1.00
N GLY A 84 11.34 1.52 0.46
CA GLY A 84 12.17 0.37 0.13
C GLY A 84 13.35 0.77 -0.75
N VAL A 85 13.76 -0.13 -1.64
CA VAL A 85 14.95 0.08 -2.50
C VAL A 85 14.60 0.20 -3.98
N SER A 86 13.34 -0.06 -4.35
CA SER A 86 12.87 0.08 -5.72
C SER A 86 12.88 1.53 -6.20
N GLN A 87 13.08 1.71 -7.51
CA GLN A 87 13.13 3.04 -8.15
C GLN A 87 11.80 3.80 -8.05
N GLU A 88 10.68 3.09 -7.96
CA GLU A 88 9.36 3.72 -7.81
C GLU A 88 9.04 4.10 -6.35
N SER A 89 9.97 3.87 -5.42
CA SER A 89 9.79 4.22 -4.01
C SER A 89 9.89 5.73 -3.81
N GLN A 90 8.93 6.31 -3.09
CA GLN A 90 9.02 7.71 -2.65
C GLN A 90 10.05 7.86 -1.54
N ILE A 91 10.26 6.81 -0.73
CA ILE A 91 11.29 6.75 0.32
C ILE A 91 12.31 5.68 -0.07
N LEU A 92 13.50 6.12 -0.46
CA LEU A 92 14.65 5.25 -0.68
C LEU A 92 15.27 4.91 0.69
N ALA A 93 14.88 3.76 1.22
CA ALA A 93 15.26 3.29 2.53
C ALA A 93 16.64 2.61 2.50
N SER A 94 17.56 3.10 3.34
CA SER A 94 18.79 2.39 3.65
C SER A 94 18.60 1.39 4.79
N GLN A 95 17.59 1.62 5.65
CA GLN A 95 17.26 0.76 6.77
C GLN A 95 15.76 0.84 7.10
N ILE A 96 15.14 -0.31 7.37
CA ILE A 96 13.77 -0.45 7.84
C ILE A 96 13.78 -1.40 9.05
N GLN A 97 13.47 -0.89 10.22
CA GLN A 97 13.29 -1.69 11.44
C GLN A 97 11.80 -1.77 11.76
N VAL A 98 11.26 -2.98 11.80
CA VAL A 98 9.85 -3.22 12.06
C VAL A 98 9.65 -3.75 13.47
N GLN A 99 8.64 -3.22 14.16
CA GLN A 99 8.22 -3.67 15.47
C GLN A 99 6.71 -3.82 15.54
N ARG A 100 6.25 -4.77 16.37
CA ARG A 100 4.84 -4.93 16.71
C ARG A 100 4.41 -3.76 17.61
N SER A 101 3.24 -3.20 17.35
CA SER A 101 2.62 -2.19 18.21
C SER A 101 1.48 -2.80 19.02
N SER A 102 0.34 -3.05 18.40
CA SER A 102 -0.88 -3.50 19.07
C SER A 102 -1.49 -4.69 18.34
N PRO A 103 -2.12 -5.66 19.03
CA PRO A 103 -2.85 -6.73 18.36
C PRO A 103 -3.99 -6.16 17.51
N ILE A 104 -4.29 -6.81 16.38
CA ILE A 104 -5.34 -6.39 15.46
C ILE A 104 -6.31 -7.51 15.13
N SER A 105 -7.46 -7.12 14.60
CA SER A 105 -8.32 -7.98 13.78
C SER A 105 -8.53 -7.35 12.42
N VAL A 106 -8.51 -8.17 11.38
CA VAL A 106 -8.74 -7.74 10.00
C VAL A 106 -10.15 -8.17 9.59
N GLN A 107 -10.92 -7.22 9.07
CA GLN A 107 -12.20 -7.48 8.44
C GLN A 107 -12.05 -7.29 6.93
N LEU A 108 -12.54 -8.27 6.16
CA LEU A 108 -12.59 -8.21 4.71
C LEU A 108 -14.04 -8.13 4.26
N GLN A 109 -14.32 -7.24 3.32
CA GLN A 109 -15.63 -7.10 2.68
C GLN A 109 -15.42 -6.99 1.18
N SER A 110 -16.19 -7.75 0.40
CA SER A 110 -16.24 -7.62 -1.05
C SER A 110 -17.35 -6.65 -1.41
N ILE A 111 -17.08 -5.72 -2.33
CA ILE A 111 -18.06 -4.84 -2.94
C ILE A 111 -17.99 -5.11 -4.44
N ASN A 112 -19.13 -5.43 -5.04
CA ASN A 112 -19.26 -5.55 -6.49
C ASN A 112 -20.17 -4.42 -6.94
N LEU A 113 -19.74 -3.71 -7.99
CA LEU A 113 -20.49 -2.64 -8.61
C LEU A 113 -20.93 -3.10 -9.99
N ASP A 114 -22.19 -2.86 -10.34
CA ASP A 114 -22.76 -3.13 -11.66
C ASP A 114 -23.43 -1.88 -12.21
N SER A 115 -22.61 -0.95 -12.73
CA SER A 115 -23.01 0.42 -13.07
C SER A 115 -23.63 1.13 -11.85
N ASP A 116 -22.95 1.02 -10.70
CA ASP A 116 -23.36 1.62 -9.42
C ASP A 116 -22.57 2.91 -9.14
N ASP A 117 -23.17 3.78 -8.31
CA ASP A 117 -22.53 5.01 -7.81
C ASP A 117 -21.34 4.67 -6.90
N VAL A 118 -20.15 5.16 -7.26
CA VAL A 118 -18.91 4.86 -6.53
C VAL A 118 -18.88 5.51 -5.14
N TYR A 119 -19.46 6.70 -4.97
CA TYR A 119 -19.49 7.39 -3.68
C TYR A 119 -20.35 6.63 -2.69
N ALA A 120 -21.57 6.25 -3.07
CA ALA A 120 -22.48 5.46 -2.24
C ALA A 120 -21.86 4.12 -1.81
N ALA A 121 -21.05 3.51 -2.68
CA ALA A 121 -20.36 2.25 -2.38
C ALA A 121 -19.29 2.38 -1.28
N VAL A 122 -18.71 3.58 -1.07
CA VAL A 122 -17.57 3.77 -0.15
C VAL A 122 -17.82 4.75 1.00
N GLU A 123 -18.87 5.58 0.95
CA GLU A 123 -19.12 6.65 1.93
C GLU A 123 -19.28 6.16 3.37
N ASN A 124 -19.86 4.96 3.54
CA ASN A 124 -20.17 4.38 4.85
C ASN A 124 -19.03 3.50 5.39
N LEU A 125 -17.94 3.37 4.65
CA LEU A 125 -16.78 2.61 5.09
C LEU A 125 -16.04 3.38 6.21
N PRO A 126 -15.54 2.68 7.24
CA PRO A 126 -14.77 3.34 8.28
C PRO A 126 -13.58 4.12 7.70
N PRO A 127 -13.34 5.36 8.15
CA PRO A 127 -12.29 6.21 7.58
C PRO A 127 -10.88 5.77 7.98
N GLU A 128 -10.73 5.13 9.15
CA GLU A 128 -9.43 4.79 9.72
C GLU A 128 -9.01 3.38 9.36
N ARG A 129 -7.78 3.24 8.84
CA ARG A 129 -7.14 1.95 8.52
C ARG A 129 -8.01 1.02 7.67
N THR A 130 -8.85 1.60 6.83
CA THR A 130 -9.58 0.92 5.78
C THR A 130 -8.88 1.17 4.46
N TYR A 131 -8.64 0.08 3.74
CA TYR A 131 -7.86 0.08 2.51
C TYR A 131 -8.64 -0.70 1.44
N ILE A 132 -8.89 -0.04 0.31
CA ILE A 132 -9.66 -0.55 -0.82
C ILE A 132 -8.69 -0.99 -1.91
N THR A 133 -8.86 -2.20 -2.42
CA THR A 133 -8.04 -2.76 -3.51
C THR A 133 -8.95 -3.43 -4.52
N GLY A 134 -8.72 -3.22 -5.81
CA GLY A 134 -9.58 -3.80 -6.83
C GLY A 134 -9.43 -3.09 -8.16
N THR A 135 -10.34 -3.41 -9.07
CA THR A 135 -10.38 -2.79 -10.40
C THR A 135 -11.81 -2.38 -10.71
N LEU A 136 -11.97 -1.15 -11.18
CA LEU A 136 -13.23 -0.59 -11.63
C LEU A 136 -13.12 -0.17 -13.09
N THR A 137 -14.16 -0.41 -13.85
CA THR A 137 -14.37 0.22 -15.16
C THR A 137 -15.25 1.43 -14.91
N ILE A 138 -14.68 2.62 -15.07
CA ILE A 138 -15.37 3.90 -14.89
C ILE A 138 -16.09 4.26 -16.17
N GLU A 139 -17.38 4.61 -16.05
CA GLU A 139 -18.23 5.05 -17.15
C GLU A 139 -18.15 6.58 -17.30
N ASP A 140 -18.38 7.08 -18.53
CA ASP A 140 -18.38 8.52 -18.87
C ASP A 140 -17.16 9.27 -18.30
N SER A 141 -15.97 8.71 -18.58
CA SER A 141 -14.69 9.11 -17.98
C SER A 141 -13.89 10.13 -18.79
N GLU A 142 -14.53 10.86 -19.71
CA GLU A 142 -13.88 11.86 -20.59
C GLU A 142 -13.07 12.90 -19.80
N ASP A 143 -13.65 13.37 -18.69
CA ASP A 143 -13.08 14.42 -17.84
C ASP A 143 -12.36 13.84 -16.60
N LEU A 144 -12.26 12.50 -16.50
CA LEU A 144 -11.64 11.86 -15.35
C LEU A 144 -10.13 12.13 -15.32
N GLN A 145 -9.70 12.92 -14.33
CA GLN A 145 -8.30 13.19 -14.06
C GLN A 145 -8.00 12.94 -12.58
N LEU A 146 -7.01 12.09 -12.31
CA LEU A 146 -6.54 11.87 -10.94
C LEU A 146 -5.63 13.00 -10.49
N ARG A 147 -5.79 13.40 -9.23
CA ARG A 147 -4.82 14.26 -8.55
C ARG A 147 -3.66 13.39 -8.10
N THR A 148 -2.58 13.39 -8.87
CA THR A 148 -1.36 12.63 -8.54
C THR A 148 -0.32 13.53 -7.89
N ASN A 149 0.44 12.97 -6.94
CA ASN A 149 1.58 13.65 -6.33
C ASN A 149 2.79 12.70 -6.39
N PRO A 150 3.85 13.03 -7.15
CA PRO A 150 4.99 12.12 -7.33
C PRO A 150 5.80 11.89 -6.04
N GLN A 151 5.62 12.73 -5.02
CA GLN A 151 6.23 12.53 -3.70
C GLN A 151 5.43 11.60 -2.79
N GLN A 152 4.28 11.10 -3.24
CA GLN A 152 3.37 10.22 -2.51
C GLN A 152 3.07 8.97 -3.35
N PHE A 153 2.61 7.90 -2.70
CA PHE A 153 2.16 6.73 -3.41
C PHE A 153 0.77 6.98 -4.01
N ASN A 154 0.66 6.89 -5.34
CA ASN A 154 -0.64 6.97 -6.01
C ASN A 154 -1.38 5.65 -5.82
N SER A 155 -2.33 5.62 -4.89
CA SER A 155 -3.09 4.40 -4.58
C SER A 155 -4.14 4.08 -5.64
N ILE A 156 -4.52 5.07 -6.46
CA ILE A 156 -5.41 4.93 -7.62
C ILE A 156 -4.60 5.24 -8.87
N THR A 157 -4.71 4.39 -9.88
CA THR A 157 -4.08 4.58 -11.18
C THR A 157 -5.10 4.33 -12.29
N LEU A 158 -5.02 5.10 -13.37
CA LEU A 158 -5.88 4.95 -14.54
C LEU A 158 -5.13 4.26 -15.67
N GLN A 159 -5.83 3.38 -16.36
CA GLN A 159 -5.41 2.78 -17.61
C GLN A 159 -6.50 2.99 -18.66
N PRO A 160 -6.16 3.42 -19.88
CA PRO A 160 -7.12 3.44 -20.97
C PRO A 160 -7.69 2.05 -21.20
N ALA A 161 -9.00 1.92 -21.30
CA ALA A 161 -9.63 0.65 -21.60
C ALA A 161 -9.41 0.32 -23.09
N GLN A 162 -8.27 -0.30 -23.42
CA GLN A 162 -7.96 -0.67 -24.81
C GLN A 162 -9.02 -1.65 -25.35
N GLY A 163 -9.63 -1.31 -26.49
CA GLY A 163 -10.68 -2.12 -27.14
C GLY A 163 -12.10 -1.58 -26.99
N TYR A 164 -12.36 -0.68 -26.02
CA TYR A 164 -13.59 0.11 -25.99
C TYR A 164 -13.39 1.38 -26.81
N ALA A 165 -13.11 1.19 -28.10
CA ALA A 165 -13.17 2.29 -29.05
C ALA A 165 -14.63 2.74 -29.14
N MET A 166 -14.98 3.82 -28.44
CA MET A 166 -16.12 4.70 -28.78
C MET A 166 -17.42 3.98 -29.16
N ALA A 167 -17.73 2.83 -28.55
CA ALA A 167 -19.01 2.21 -28.75
C ALA A 167 -20.01 3.09 -27.97
N GLU A 168 -20.78 3.88 -28.71
CA GLU A 168 -21.77 4.85 -28.21
C GLU A 168 -21.23 6.22 -27.76
N GLY A 169 -19.97 6.56 -28.06
CA GLY A 169 -19.41 7.89 -27.75
C GLY A 169 -19.16 8.15 -26.27
N ARG A 170 -19.13 7.09 -25.45
CA ARG A 170 -18.81 7.12 -24.03
C ARG A 170 -17.44 6.50 -23.75
N SER A 171 -16.60 7.23 -23.04
CA SER A 171 -15.22 6.86 -22.73
C SER A 171 -15.19 6.01 -21.47
N LYS A 172 -14.61 4.81 -21.56
CA LYS A 172 -14.38 3.93 -20.42
C LYS A 172 -12.91 3.94 -20.02
N THR A 173 -12.66 4.06 -18.72
CA THR A 173 -11.31 4.04 -18.15
C THR A 173 -11.25 2.98 -17.06
N ILE A 174 -10.16 2.23 -17.01
CA ILE A 174 -9.93 1.25 -15.96
C ILE A 174 -9.20 1.95 -14.82
N ALA A 175 -9.83 1.99 -13.64
CA ALA A 175 -9.20 2.43 -12.40
C ALA A 175 -8.70 1.21 -11.61
N HIS A 176 -7.40 1.16 -11.35
CA HIS A 176 -6.78 0.17 -10.45
C HIS A 176 -6.51 0.81 -9.10
N LEU A 177 -7.04 0.18 -8.05
CA LEU A 177 -6.91 0.63 -6.67
C LEU A 177 -5.96 -0.31 -5.93
N VAL A 178 -4.99 0.26 -5.23
CA VAL A 178 -4.00 -0.45 -4.41
C VAL A 178 -3.96 0.19 -3.04
N SER A 179 -4.76 -0.38 -2.12
CA SER A 179 -4.86 0.09 -0.74
C SER A 179 -5.22 1.58 -0.62
N ALA A 180 -6.11 2.05 -1.51
CA ALA A 180 -6.67 3.39 -1.47
C ALA A 180 -7.55 3.58 -0.22
N SER A 181 -7.57 4.78 0.34
CA SER A 181 -8.49 5.10 1.44
C SER A 181 -9.91 5.34 0.91
N PRO A 182 -10.98 5.08 1.70
CA PRO A 182 -12.34 5.41 1.29
C PRO A 182 -12.51 6.87 0.86
N GLN A 183 -11.87 7.80 1.57
CA GLN A 183 -11.92 9.22 1.27
C GLN A 183 -11.25 9.56 -0.05
N GLU A 184 -10.10 8.94 -0.35
CA GLU A 184 -9.42 9.15 -1.62
C GLU A 184 -10.26 8.63 -2.79
N VAL A 185 -10.90 7.47 -2.65
CA VAL A 185 -11.82 6.92 -3.65
C VAL A 185 -13.03 7.83 -3.83
N ALA A 186 -13.68 8.26 -2.74
CA ALA A 186 -14.81 9.19 -2.79
C ALA A 186 -14.44 10.52 -3.47
N GLN A 187 -13.26 11.08 -3.17
CA GLN A 187 -12.83 12.37 -3.71
C GLN A 187 -12.40 12.33 -5.18
N GLN A 188 -11.86 11.20 -5.64
CA GLN A 188 -11.30 11.11 -7.01
C GLN A 188 -12.24 10.38 -7.97
N LEU A 189 -13.05 9.43 -7.49
CA LEU A 189 -13.92 8.58 -8.30
C LEU A 189 -15.40 8.68 -7.90
N GLY A 190 -15.75 9.35 -6.80
CA GLY A 190 -17.11 9.33 -6.26
C GLY A 190 -18.18 10.00 -7.13
N SER A 191 -17.81 10.85 -8.08
CA SER A 191 -18.75 11.46 -9.03
C SER A 191 -19.13 10.56 -10.21
N TYR A 192 -18.61 9.33 -10.26
CA TYR A 192 -18.76 8.43 -11.39
C TYR A 192 -19.53 7.16 -11.02
N PHE A 193 -20.12 6.56 -12.04
CA PHE A 193 -20.63 5.21 -12.00
C PHE A 193 -19.56 4.24 -12.48
N ALA A 194 -19.57 3.03 -11.92
CA ALA A 194 -18.57 2.04 -12.27
C ALA A 194 -19.10 0.61 -12.22
N THR A 195 -18.41 -0.27 -12.95
CA THR A 195 -18.59 -1.72 -12.88
C THR A 195 -17.28 -2.38 -12.48
N GLY A 196 -17.32 -3.32 -11.53
CA GLY A 196 -16.14 -4.07 -11.13
C GLY A 196 -16.21 -4.60 -9.71
N SER A 197 -15.05 -5.00 -9.19
CA SER A 197 -14.95 -5.63 -7.88
C SER A 197 -13.87 -4.98 -7.04
N LEU A 198 -14.24 -4.68 -5.79
CA LEU A 198 -13.39 -4.13 -4.76
C LEU A 198 -13.34 -5.07 -3.55
N ILE A 199 -12.17 -5.15 -2.96
CA ILE A 199 -11.95 -5.78 -1.65
C ILE A 199 -11.60 -4.65 -0.69
N VAL A 200 -12.43 -4.50 0.32
CA VAL A 200 -12.23 -3.59 1.44
C VAL A 200 -11.58 -4.36 2.57
N ARG A 201 -10.45 -3.86 3.06
CA ARG A 201 -9.75 -4.39 4.23
C ARG A 201 -9.72 -3.35 5.33
N THR A 202 -10.39 -3.62 6.44
CA THR A 202 -10.41 -2.76 7.63
C THR A 202 -9.59 -3.38 8.75
N ILE A 203 -8.68 -2.61 9.35
CA ILE A 203 -7.84 -3.04 10.47
C ILE A 203 -8.37 -2.42 11.76
N ASN A 204 -8.86 -3.28 12.66
CA ASN A 204 -9.33 -2.87 13.99
C ASN A 204 -8.27 -3.20 15.03
N VAL A 205 -7.82 -2.19 15.79
CA VAL A 205 -6.88 -2.37 16.91
C VAL A 205 -7.65 -2.89 18.10
N ARG A 206 -7.18 -3.98 18.71
CA ARG A 206 -7.77 -4.53 19.93
C ARG A 206 -7.20 -3.80 21.14
N SER A 207 -8.10 -3.24 21.96
CA SER A 207 -7.81 -2.68 23.28
C SER A 207 -7.63 -3.78 24.33
#